data_AF-A0A848Y9E8-F1
#
_entry.id   AF-A0A848Y9E8-F1
#
_cell.length_a   1.000
_cell.length_b   1.000
_cell.length_c   1.000
_cell.angle_alpha   90.00
_cell.angle_beta   90.00
_cell.angle_gamma   90.00
#
_symmetry.space_group_name_H-M   'P 1'
#
loop_
_entity.id
_entity.type
_entity.pdbx_description
1 polymer ?
#
loop_
_entity_poly.entity_id
_entity_poly.type
_entity_poly.pdbx_seq_one_letter_code
_entity_poly.pdbx_strand_id
1 'polypeptide(L)'
;AVPSALANELRSEGLDTKVLVFTSRLEGITASKNMIAAAAAAWPLDALNQEYAKFLSVFRDVDDTTLSALSASATFALRALLIHEYRRILLKDPHLPLPLLPERWNGSDAISLSARIYRQIASTSDDYVDHLMAEGEEQPPVLSAEYWDRFGGLR
;
A
#
# COMPACT_ATOMS: atom_id res chain seq x y z
N ALA A 1 17.98 -2.12 -23.40
CA ALA A 1 18.72 -1.12 -22.60
C ALA A 1 18.10 -1.07 -21.21
N VAL A 2 18.91 -0.91 -20.15
CA VAL A 2 18.40 -0.77 -18.77
C VAL A 2 17.50 0.47 -18.70
N PRO A 3 16.27 0.39 -18.15
CA PRO A 3 15.41 1.55 -17.98
C PRO A 3 16.14 2.67 -17.22
N SER A 4 15.99 3.92 -17.67
CA SER A 4 16.67 5.07 -17.07
C SER A 4 16.37 5.25 -15.58
N ALA A 5 15.14 4.94 -15.16
CA ALA A 5 14.74 4.94 -13.75
C ALA A 5 15.57 3.94 -12.92
N LEU A 6 15.66 2.68 -13.37
CA LEU A 6 16.45 1.65 -12.69
C LEU A 6 17.94 2.01 -12.65
N ALA A 7 18.48 2.56 -13.73
CA ALA A 7 19.88 3.00 -13.78
C ALA A 7 20.19 4.17 -12.83
N ASN A 8 19.21 5.04 -12.56
CA ASN A 8 19.36 6.12 -11.59
C ASN A 8 19.34 5.60 -10.15
N GLU A 9 18.39 4.70 -9.84
CA GLU A 9 18.27 4.05 -8.54
C GLU A 9 19.53 3.25 -8.17
N LEU A 10 20.05 2.44 -9.11
CA LEU A 10 21.27 1.67 -8.87
C LEU A 10 22.49 2.57 -8.60
N ARG A 11 22.52 3.78 -9.14
CA ARG A 11 23.59 4.75 -8.89
C ARG A 11 23.44 5.46 -7.55
N SER A 12 22.23 5.85 -7.15
CA SER A 12 22.01 6.49 -5.84
C SER A 12 22.41 5.56 -4.70
N GLU A 13 22.16 4.26 -4.86
CA GLU A 13 22.53 3.23 -3.88
C GLU A 13 23.98 2.69 -4.02
N GLY A 14 24.76 3.18 -5.00
CA GLY A 14 26.14 2.72 -5.21
C GLY A 14 26.25 1.24 -5.57
N LEU A 15 25.29 0.73 -6.34
CA LEU A 15 25.13 -0.67 -6.77
C LEU A 15 25.46 -0.89 -8.25
N ASP A 16 25.64 0.16 -9.03
CA ASP A 16 25.87 0.15 -10.48
C ASP A 16 27.02 -0.76 -10.96
N THR A 17 28.02 -1.00 -10.12
CA THR A 17 29.15 -1.90 -10.39
C THR A 17 29.07 -3.25 -9.66
N LYS A 18 28.05 -3.45 -8.82
CA LYS A 18 27.92 -4.62 -7.92
C LYS A 18 26.82 -5.59 -8.34
N VAL A 19 26.00 -5.24 -9.32
CA VAL A 19 24.88 -6.07 -9.78
C VAL A 19 24.94 -6.32 -11.28
N LEU A 20 24.41 -7.46 -11.69
CA LEU A 20 24.17 -7.77 -13.10
C LEU A 20 22.68 -7.58 -13.40
N VAL A 21 22.36 -6.72 -14.36
CA VAL A 21 20.98 -6.48 -14.79
C VAL A 21 20.65 -7.40 -15.96
N PHE A 22 19.70 -8.30 -15.74
CA PHE A 22 19.15 -9.15 -16.79
C PHE A 22 17.78 -8.64 -17.21
N THR A 23 17.48 -8.74 -18.51
CA THR A 23 16.13 -8.57 -19.04
C THR A 23 15.79 -9.83 -19.80
N SER A 24 14.68 -10.46 -19.43
CA SER A 24 14.16 -11.62 -20.13
C SER A 24 12.74 -11.34 -20.62
N ARG A 25 12.36 -12.04 -21.68
CA ARG A 25 11.00 -12.09 -22.20
C ARG A 25 10.67 -13.57 -22.37
N LEU A 26 9.56 -14.01 -21.80
CA LEU A 26 9.07 -15.34 -22.11
C LEU A 26 8.44 -15.33 -23.51
N GLU A 27 8.78 -16.32 -24.31
CA GLU A 27 8.21 -16.55 -25.63
C GLU A 27 7.46 -17.90 -25.66
N GLY A 28 6.44 -18.01 -26.52
CA GLY A 28 5.70 -19.24 -26.74
C GLY A 28 4.30 -19.29 -26.11
N ILE A 29 3.55 -20.33 -26.48
CA ILE A 29 2.11 -20.47 -26.20
C ILE A 29 1.81 -20.68 -24.71
N THR A 30 2.73 -21.29 -23.96
CA THR A 30 2.59 -21.55 -22.51
C THR A 30 3.20 -20.46 -21.63
N ALA A 31 3.68 -19.36 -22.23
CA ALA A 31 4.39 -18.29 -21.53
C ALA A 31 3.64 -17.78 -20.29
N SER A 32 2.34 -17.54 -20.42
CA SER A 32 1.52 -17.03 -19.30
C SER A 32 1.43 -18.01 -18.13
N LYS A 33 1.24 -19.32 -18.40
CA LYS A 33 1.16 -20.35 -17.34
C LYS A 33 2.49 -20.52 -16.62
N ASN A 34 3.59 -20.52 -17.37
CA ASN A 34 4.93 -20.62 -16.79
C ASN A 34 5.26 -19.39 -15.94
N MET A 35 4.81 -18.20 -16.36
CA MET A 35 5.00 -16.97 -15.59
C MET A 35 4.21 -16.99 -14.27
N ILE A 36 2.96 -17.45 -14.29
CA ILE A 36 2.15 -17.61 -13.06
C ILE A 36 2.83 -18.61 -12.10
N ALA A 37 3.30 -19.75 -12.61
CA ALA A 37 3.99 -20.74 -11.79
C ALA A 37 5.31 -20.20 -11.20
N ALA A 38 6.08 -19.45 -12.00
CA ALA A 38 7.31 -18.82 -11.52
C ALA A 38 7.03 -17.76 -10.43
N ALA A 39 5.99 -16.95 -10.60
CA ALA A 39 5.56 -16.00 -9.58
C ALA A 39 5.15 -16.70 -8.27
N ALA A 40 4.34 -17.75 -8.35
CA ALA A 40 3.93 -18.53 -7.17
C ALA A 40 5.10 -19.26 -6.48
N ALA A 41 6.17 -19.58 -7.21
CA ALA A 41 7.38 -20.18 -6.65
C ALA A 41 8.32 -19.15 -5.99
N ALA A 42 8.35 -17.92 -6.51
CA ALA A 42 9.22 -16.86 -6.02
C ALA A 42 8.63 -16.11 -4.81
N TRP A 43 7.30 -16.04 -4.71
CA TRP A 43 6.61 -15.34 -3.63
C TRP A 43 5.52 -16.20 -2.99
N PRO A 44 5.30 -16.10 -1.67
CA PRO A 44 4.24 -16.83 -0.97
C PRO A 44 2.86 -16.17 -1.21
N LEU A 45 2.40 -16.14 -2.46
CA LEU A 45 1.20 -15.39 -2.88
C LEU A 45 -0.06 -15.85 -2.15
N ASP A 46 -0.24 -17.14 -1.88
CA ASP A 46 -1.41 -17.63 -1.16
C ASP A 46 -1.44 -17.15 0.30
N ALA A 47 -0.29 -17.15 0.98
CA ALA A 47 -0.18 -16.64 2.34
C ALA A 47 -0.43 -15.12 2.38
N LEU A 48 0.12 -14.39 1.41
CA LEU A 48 -0.12 -12.96 1.26
C LEU A 48 -1.61 -12.65 0.99
N ASN A 49 -2.26 -13.47 0.16
CA ASN A 49 -3.69 -13.33 -0.10
C ASN A 49 -4.55 -13.58 1.15
N GLN A 50 -4.12 -14.49 2.03
CA GLN A 50 -4.77 -14.73 3.32
C GLN A 50 -4.57 -13.56 4.29
N GLU A 51 -3.39 -12.92 4.31
CA GLU A 51 -3.17 -11.70 5.07
C GLU A 51 -4.13 -10.58 4.63
N TYR A 52 -4.31 -10.40 3.32
CA TYR A 52 -5.32 -9.48 2.79
C TYR A 52 -6.74 -9.86 3.17
N ALA A 53 -7.10 -11.15 3.10
CA ALA A 53 -8.41 -11.62 3.54
C ALA A 53 -8.68 -11.30 5.03
N LYS A 54 -7.67 -11.48 5.88
CA LYS A 54 -7.74 -11.12 7.30
C LYS A 54 -7.91 -9.61 7.48
N PHE A 55 -7.13 -8.80 6.78
CA PHE A 55 -7.29 -7.35 6.79
C PHE A 55 -8.71 -6.93 6.40
N LEU A 56 -9.25 -7.47 5.31
CA LEU A 56 -10.62 -7.23 4.88
C LEU A 56 -11.63 -7.61 5.97
N SER A 57 -11.45 -8.76 6.62
CA SER A 57 -12.36 -9.19 7.70
C SER A 57 -12.42 -8.24 8.90
N VAL A 58 -11.32 -7.54 9.19
CA VAL A 58 -11.22 -6.59 10.31
C VAL A 58 -11.90 -5.26 9.97
N PHE A 59 -11.76 -4.78 8.74
CA PHE A 59 -12.19 -3.43 8.36
C PHE A 59 -13.46 -3.38 7.51
N ARG A 60 -14.00 -4.50 7.01
CA ARG A 60 -15.14 -4.48 6.07
C ARG A 60 -16.40 -3.84 6.63
N ASP A 61 -16.63 -3.99 7.93
CA ASP A 61 -17.82 -3.51 8.62
C ASP A 61 -17.67 -2.04 9.07
N VAL A 62 -16.52 -1.41 8.80
CA VAL A 62 -16.30 0.02 9.02
C VAL A 62 -16.94 0.79 7.87
N ASP A 63 -18.17 1.22 8.10
CA ASP A 63 -19.00 2.02 7.19
C ASP A 63 -19.02 3.51 7.56
N ASP A 64 -19.60 4.34 6.71
CA ASP A 64 -19.62 5.80 6.88
C ASP A 64 -20.39 6.22 8.15
N THR A 65 -21.40 5.43 8.56
CA THR A 65 -22.14 5.64 9.81
C THR A 65 -21.23 5.45 11.02
N THR A 66 -20.48 4.35 11.04
CA THR A 66 -19.50 4.04 12.09
C THR A 66 -18.44 5.12 12.16
N LEU A 67 -17.89 5.52 11.01
CA LEU A 67 -16.84 6.54 10.91
C LEU A 67 -17.32 7.90 11.41
N SER A 68 -18.56 8.30 11.06
CA SER A 68 -19.14 9.58 11.47
C SER A 68 -19.46 9.65 12.96
N ALA A 69 -19.58 8.51 13.65
CA ALA A 69 -19.84 8.44 15.08
C ALA A 69 -18.57 8.46 15.94
N LEU A 70 -17.37 8.37 15.34
CA LEU A 70 -16.10 8.37 16.08
C LEU A 70 -15.76 9.76 16.62
N SER A 71 -15.14 9.79 17.80
CA SER A 71 -14.46 11.01 18.27
C SER A 71 -13.23 11.31 17.41
N ALA A 72 -12.73 12.53 17.45
CA ALA A 72 -11.50 12.92 16.75
C ALA A 72 -10.29 12.05 17.17
N SER A 73 -10.16 11.76 18.47
CA SER A 73 -9.11 10.87 18.99
C SER A 73 -9.25 9.41 18.51
N ALA A 74 -10.47 8.87 18.48
CA ALA A 74 -10.72 7.52 17.97
C ALA A 74 -10.49 7.45 16.45
N THR A 75 -10.81 8.52 15.73
CA THR A 75 -10.57 8.66 14.29
C THR A 75 -9.08 8.64 13.96
N PHE A 76 -8.27 9.38 14.73
CA PHE A 76 -6.81 9.33 14.63
C PHE A 76 -6.25 7.92 14.92
N ALA A 77 -6.73 7.27 16.00
CA ALA A 77 -6.31 5.92 16.33
C ALA A 77 -6.68 4.91 15.23
N LEU A 78 -7.89 5.00 14.66
CA LEU A 78 -8.33 4.15 13.55
C LEU A 78 -7.44 4.34 12.32
N ARG A 79 -7.10 5.59 11.97
CA ARG A 79 -6.19 5.87 10.86
C ARG A 79 -4.83 5.22 11.05
N ALA A 80 -4.26 5.32 12.25
CA ALA A 80 -2.98 4.70 12.59
C ALA A 80 -3.04 3.18 12.44
N LEU A 81 -4.09 2.54 12.98
CA LEU A 81 -4.29 1.09 12.89
C LEU A 81 -4.51 0.62 11.44
N LEU A 82 -5.36 1.32 10.69
CA LEU A 82 -5.62 1.01 9.28
C LEU A 82 -4.31 1.01 8.46
N ILE A 83 -3.52 2.09 8.57
CA ILE A 83 -2.28 2.22 7.82
C ILE A 83 -1.22 1.25 8.33
N HIS A 84 -1.13 0.99 9.63
CA HIS A 84 -0.20 0.03 10.19
C HIS A 84 -0.46 -1.38 9.64
N GLU A 85 -1.70 -1.86 9.77
CA GLU A 85 -2.07 -3.20 9.31
C GLU A 85 -1.89 -3.34 7.79
N TYR A 86 -2.30 -2.33 7.01
CA TYR A 86 -2.13 -2.36 5.57
C TYR A 86 -0.65 -2.35 5.14
N ARG A 87 0.19 -1.52 5.76
CA ARG A 87 1.63 -1.43 5.42
C ARG A 87 2.39 -2.72 5.71
N ARG A 88 2.03 -3.46 6.75
CA ARG A 88 2.66 -4.74 7.08
C ARG A 88 2.52 -5.76 5.95
N ILE A 89 1.39 -5.72 5.24
CA ILE A 89 1.10 -6.60 4.11
C ILE A 89 1.82 -6.06 2.87
N LEU A 90 1.70 -4.76 2.59
CA LEU A 90 2.35 -4.12 1.44
C LEU A 90 3.87 -4.30 1.41
N LEU A 91 4.55 -4.28 2.56
CA LEU A 91 6.01 -4.49 2.62
C LEU A 91 6.45 -5.89 2.13
N LYS A 92 5.52 -6.83 2.03
CA LYS A 92 5.74 -8.19 1.49
C LYS A 92 5.17 -8.35 0.08
N ASP A 93 4.40 -7.38 -0.40
CA ASP A 93 3.71 -7.47 -1.67
C ASP A 93 4.69 -7.23 -2.84
N PRO A 94 4.81 -8.18 -3.79
CA PRO A 94 5.73 -8.05 -4.91
C PRO A 94 5.27 -7.08 -6.00
N HIS A 95 4.08 -6.48 -5.89
CA HIS A 95 3.50 -5.56 -6.87
C HIS A 95 3.46 -6.13 -8.30
N LEU A 96 3.18 -7.43 -8.41
CA LEU A 96 3.08 -8.11 -9.69
C LEU A 96 1.84 -7.64 -10.48
N PRO A 97 1.89 -7.68 -11.82
CA PRO A 97 0.70 -7.49 -12.65
C PRO A 97 -0.42 -8.46 -12.29
N LEU A 98 -1.67 -7.98 -12.30
CA LEU A 98 -2.87 -8.77 -11.93
C LEU A 98 -2.97 -10.14 -12.62
N PRO A 99 -2.62 -10.33 -13.90
CA PRO A 99 -2.67 -11.65 -14.55
C PRO A 99 -1.70 -12.70 -13.97
N LEU A 100 -0.73 -12.29 -13.14
CA LEU A 100 0.21 -13.20 -12.46
C LEU A 100 -0.23 -13.57 -11.04
N LEU A 101 -1.30 -12.95 -10.54
CA LEU A 101 -1.82 -13.15 -9.21
C LEU A 101 -2.89 -14.26 -9.21
N PRO A 102 -3.17 -14.89 -8.05
CA PRO A 102 -4.28 -15.82 -7.91
C PRO A 102 -5.63 -15.23 -8.34
N GLU A 103 -6.55 -16.05 -8.88
CA GLU A 103 -7.85 -15.60 -9.41
C GLU A 103 -8.69 -14.79 -8.41
N ARG A 104 -8.57 -15.08 -7.11
CA ARG A 104 -9.30 -14.39 -6.02
C ARG A 104 -8.36 -13.54 -5.17
N TRP A 105 -7.60 -12.68 -5.84
CA TRP A 105 -6.65 -11.79 -5.18
C TRP A 105 -7.36 -10.69 -4.40
N ASN A 106 -7.21 -10.70 -3.08
CA ASN A 106 -7.83 -9.76 -2.16
C ASN A 106 -7.10 -8.41 -2.07
N GLY A 107 -5.89 -8.28 -2.64
CA GLY A 107 -5.12 -7.04 -2.53
C GLY A 107 -5.80 -5.83 -3.18
N SER A 108 -6.53 -6.04 -4.28
CA SER A 108 -7.31 -4.99 -4.97
C SER A 108 -8.48 -4.47 -4.11
N ASP A 109 -9.13 -5.38 -3.37
CA ASP A 109 -10.19 -5.01 -2.45
C ASP A 109 -9.62 -4.33 -1.20
N ALA A 110 -8.47 -4.79 -0.71
CA ALA A 110 -7.80 -4.22 0.45
C ALA A 110 -7.34 -2.78 0.21
N ILE A 111 -6.76 -2.49 -0.97
CA ILE A 111 -6.41 -1.10 -1.34
C ILE A 111 -7.66 -0.22 -1.48
N SER A 112 -8.73 -0.74 -2.07
CA SER A 112 -9.99 -0.01 -2.25
C SER A 112 -10.66 0.32 -0.91
N LEU A 113 -10.71 -0.66 0.00
CA LEU A 113 -11.23 -0.50 1.36
C LEU A 113 -10.40 0.51 2.16
N SER A 114 -9.07 0.36 2.13
CA SER A 114 -8.13 1.26 2.80
C SER A 114 -8.30 2.69 2.30
N ALA A 115 -8.37 2.88 0.98
CA ALA A 115 -8.54 4.17 0.34
C ALA A 115 -9.86 4.84 0.74
N ARG A 116 -10.96 4.07 0.77
CA ARG A 116 -12.28 4.58 1.20
C ARG A 116 -12.24 5.07 2.64
N ILE A 117 -11.82 4.22 3.57
CA ILE A 117 -11.78 4.56 5.00
C ILE A 117 -10.84 5.75 5.21
N TYR A 118 -9.63 5.70 4.63
CA TYR A 118 -8.63 6.75 4.81
C TYR A 118 -9.11 8.12 4.33
N ARG A 119 -9.74 8.19 3.15
CA ARG A 119 -10.31 9.45 2.64
C ARG A 119 -11.37 10.02 3.58
N GLN A 120 -12.25 9.17 4.11
CA GLN A 120 -13.32 9.60 5.00
C GLN A 120 -12.80 10.17 6.33
N ILE A 121 -11.68 9.64 6.84
CA ILE A 121 -11.16 10.02 8.16
C ILE A 121 -9.98 10.99 8.13
N ALA A 122 -9.41 11.29 6.97
CA ALA A 122 -8.17 12.06 6.84
C ALA A 122 -8.28 13.42 7.52
N SER A 123 -9.29 14.22 7.16
CA SER A 123 -9.49 15.58 7.70
C SER A 123 -9.65 15.56 9.22
N THR A 124 -10.62 14.79 9.74
CA THR A 124 -10.89 14.72 11.19
C THR A 124 -9.67 14.21 11.98
N SER A 125 -8.88 13.30 11.40
CA SER A 125 -7.64 12.85 11.99
C SER A 125 -6.55 13.90 11.97
N ASP A 126 -6.44 14.70 10.91
CA ASP A 126 -5.47 15.79 10.81
C ASP A 126 -5.82 16.89 11.82
N ASP A 127 -7.09 17.28 11.91
CA ASP A 127 -7.60 18.28 12.88
C ASP A 127 -7.26 17.89 14.33
N TYR A 128 -7.36 16.60 14.66
CA TYR A 128 -6.97 16.09 15.98
C TYR A 128 -5.46 16.26 16.26
N VAL A 129 -4.62 15.99 15.26
CA VAL A 129 -3.16 16.16 15.39
C VAL A 129 -2.82 17.63 15.52
N ASP A 130 -3.44 18.50 14.73
CA ASP A 130 -3.24 19.95 14.80
C ASP A 130 -3.63 20.49 16.18
N HIS A 131 -4.75 20.05 16.75
CA HIS A 131 -5.16 20.40 18.11
C HIS A 131 -4.14 19.93 19.15
N LEU A 132 -3.67 18.68 19.05
CA LEU A 132 -2.69 18.12 19.99
C LEU A 132 -1.34 18.85 19.92
N MET A 133 -0.92 19.25 18.72
CA MET A 133 0.33 19.99 18.53
C MET A 133 0.21 21.45 18.97
N ALA A 134 -0.96 22.08 18.78
CA ALA A 134 -1.21 23.46 19.24
C ALA A 134 -1.19 23.59 20.78
N GLU A 135 -1.45 22.52 21.51
CA GLU A 135 -1.27 22.46 22.97
C GLU A 135 0.21 22.36 23.39
N GLY A 136 1.11 22.02 22.46
CA GLY A 136 2.56 21.94 22.66
C GLY A 136 3.29 23.22 22.24
N GLU A 137 4.61 23.25 22.47
CA GLU A 137 5.48 24.36 22.03
C GLU A 137 5.94 24.22 20.57
N GLU A 138 5.73 23.05 19.95
CA GLU A 138 6.18 22.73 18.59
C GLU A 138 5.06 22.91 17.55
N GLN A 139 5.40 23.53 16.42
CA GLN A 139 4.47 23.64 15.29
C GLN A 139 4.37 22.30 14.54
N PRO A 140 3.18 21.93 14.04
CA PRO A 140 3.03 20.74 13.22
C PRO A 140 3.89 20.86 11.95
N PRO A 141 4.47 19.73 11.48
CA PRO A 141 5.26 19.73 10.26
C PRO A 141 4.37 20.08 9.06
N VAL A 142 4.94 20.84 8.11
CA VAL A 142 4.26 21.12 6.84
C VAL A 142 4.03 19.81 6.08
N LEU A 143 2.78 19.55 5.70
CA LEU A 143 2.43 18.40 4.88
C LEU A 143 3.12 18.49 3.51
N SER A 144 3.80 17.41 3.13
CA SER A 144 4.48 17.33 1.83
C SER A 144 3.48 17.22 0.68
N ALA A 145 3.90 17.50 -0.56
CA ALA A 145 3.02 17.38 -1.72
C ALA A 145 2.49 15.94 -1.88
N GLU A 146 3.34 14.95 -1.62
CA GLU A 146 3.02 13.51 -1.71
C GLU A 146 1.95 13.07 -0.70
N TYR A 147 1.70 13.86 0.36
CA TYR A 147 0.58 13.62 1.27
C TYR A 147 -0.75 13.58 0.52
N TRP A 148 -0.94 14.53 -0.40
CA TRP A 148 -2.18 14.70 -1.15
C TRP A 148 -2.35 13.67 -2.26
N ASP A 149 -1.26 13.03 -2.71
CA ASP A 149 -1.27 11.96 -3.72
C ASP A 149 -1.68 10.59 -3.15
N ARG A 150 -1.81 10.47 -1.82
CA ARG A 150 -2.14 9.20 -1.17
C ARG A 150 -3.46 8.63 -1.69
N PHE A 151 -3.45 7.32 -1.95
CA PHE A 151 -4.59 6.57 -2.48
C PHE A 151 -5.20 7.15 -3.77
N GLY A 152 -4.37 7.76 -4.61
CA GLY A 152 -4.79 8.33 -5.90
C GLY A 152 -5.40 9.73 -5.79
N GLY A 153 -5.23 10.39 -4.64
CA GLY A 153 -5.72 11.74 -4.40
C GLY A 153 -6.64 11.83 -3.18
N LEU A 154 -6.31 12.76 -2.29
CA LEU A 154 -7.18 13.26 -1.23
C LEU A 154 -7.84 14.55 -1.74
N ARG A 155 -9.05 14.44 -2.31
CA ARG A 155 -9.88 15.59 -2.69
C ARG A 155 -11.22 15.49 -1.99
#